data_AF-A0A2U3LP21-F1
#
_entry.id   AF-A0A2U3LP21-F1
#
_cell.length_a   1.000
_cell.length_b   1.000
_cell.length_c   1.000
_cell.angle_alpha   90.00
_cell.angle_beta   90.00
_cell.angle_gamma   90.00
#
_symmetry.space_group_name_H-M   'P 1'
#
loop_
_entity.id
_entity.type
_entity.pdbx_description
1 polymer ?
#
loop_
_entity_poly.entity_id
_entity_poly.type
_entity_poly.pdbx_seq_one_letter_code
_entity_poly.pdbx_strand_id
1 'polypeptide(L)' 'MADRYGYALADFSGHEYDKYFMNDPSHPSEKGWLEINETLDKFVHQTS' A
#
# COMPACT_ATOMS: atom_id res chain seq x y z
N MET A 1 -6.88 4.58 -13.40
CA MET A 1 -6.47 5.97 -13.73
C MET A 1 -4.95 6.07 -13.86
N ALA A 2 -4.17 5.66 -12.85
CA ALA A 2 -2.69 5.70 -12.87
C ALA A 2 -2.05 5.01 -14.09
N ASP A 3 -2.51 3.81 -14.44
CA ASP A 3 -2.01 3.03 -15.59
C ASP A 3 -2.12 3.79 -16.93
N ARG A 4 -3.17 4.60 -17.11
CA ARG A 4 -3.34 5.43 -18.33
C ARG A 4 -2.24 6.47 -18.52
N TYR A 5 -1.51 6.80 -17.47
CA TYR A 5 -0.41 7.77 -17.47
C TYR A 5 0.95 7.10 -17.24
N GLY A 6 1.02 5.76 -17.25
CA GLY A 6 2.26 5.02 -17.05
C GLY A 6 2.82 5.05 -15.63
N TYR A 7 1.99 5.32 -14.63
CA TYR A 7 2.39 5.28 -13.22
C TYR A 7 2.07 3.93 -12.58
N ALA A 8 3.03 3.40 -11.82
CA ALA A 8 2.78 2.29 -10.91
C ALA A 8 1.81 2.71 -9.79
N LEU A 9 0.85 1.85 -9.46
CA LEU A 9 -0.12 2.07 -8.39
C LEU A 9 -0.17 0.84 -7.50
N ALA A 10 0.13 1.02 -6.21
CA ALA A 10 -0.21 0.07 -5.17
C ALA A 10 -1.60 0.42 -4.63
N ASP A 11 -2.58 -0.44 -4.86
CA ASP A 11 -3.97 -0.24 -4.44
C ASP A 11 -4.28 -1.09 -3.19
N PHE A 12 -4.52 -0.41 -2.08
CA PHE A 12 -4.86 -1.03 -0.80
C PHE A 12 -6.36 -0.96 -0.46
N SER A 13 -7.21 -0.49 -1.38
CA SER A 13 -8.66 -0.36 -1.12
C SER A 13 -9.35 -1.69 -0.80
N GLY A 14 -8.76 -2.83 -1.18
CA GLY A 14 -9.24 -4.17 -0.82
C GLY A 14 -8.88 -4.62 0.61
N HIS A 15 -8.00 -3.89 1.32
CA HIS A 15 -7.45 -4.30 2.61
C HIS A 15 -8.14 -3.65 3.82
N GLU A 16 -9.15 -2.80 3.60
CA GLU A 16 -9.81 -2.04 4.68
C GLU A 16 -10.38 -2.93 5.81
N TYR A 17 -10.78 -4.16 5.48
CA TYR A 17 -11.33 -5.14 6.42
C TYR A 17 -10.32 -6.21 6.84
N ASP A 18 -9.07 -6.14 6.36
CA ASP A 18 -8.03 -7.05 6.80
C ASP A 18 -7.75 -6.81 8.28
N LYS A 19 -7.61 -7.91 9.01
CA LYS A 19 -7.42 -7.84 10.45
C LYS A 19 -6.14 -7.05 10.75
N TYR A 20 -6.34 -5.99 11.52
CA TYR A 20 -5.32 -5.01 11.91
C TYR A 20 -4.75 -4.17 10.77
N PHE A 21 -5.36 -4.08 9.58
CA PHE A 21 -4.84 -3.19 8.55
C PHE A 21 -5.14 -1.72 8.85
N MET A 22 -6.37 -1.42 9.28
CA MET A 22 -6.82 -0.09 9.66
C MET A 22 -6.82 0.12 11.18
N ASN A 23 -6.41 1.30 11.63
CA ASN A 23 -6.58 1.75 13.03
C ASN A 23 -7.97 2.39 13.23
N ASP A 24 -8.42 3.14 12.23
CA ASP A 24 -9.74 3.74 12.12
C ASP A 24 -10.16 3.74 10.63
N PRO A 25 -11.41 4.12 10.26
CA PRO A 25 -11.88 4.02 8.88
C PRO A 25 -11.05 4.78 7.83
N SER A 26 -10.18 5.71 8.23
CA SER A 26 -9.40 6.55 7.32
C SER A 26 -7.89 6.34 7.42
N HIS A 27 -7.37 5.74 8.49
CA HIS A 27 -5.93 5.61 8.71
C HIS A 27 -5.48 4.15 8.92
N PRO A 28 -4.38 3.73 8.26
CA PRO A 28 -3.78 2.43 8.50
C PRO A 28 -3.22 2.34 9.92
N SER A 29 -3.21 1.14 10.46
CA SER A 29 -2.53 0.80 11.71
C SER A 29 -1.02 0.65 11.49
N GLU A 30 -0.28 0.34 12.56
CA GLU A 30 1.13 -0.06 12.48
C GLU A 30 1.37 -1.22 11.49
N LYS A 31 0.48 -2.23 11.46
CA LYS A 31 0.58 -3.35 10.51
C LYS A 31 0.28 -2.87 9.08
N GLY A 32 -0.72 -2.02 8.89
CA GLY A 32 -1.00 -1.42 7.58
C GLY A 32 0.19 -0.62 7.05
N TRP A 33 0.84 0.15 7.93
CA TRP A 33 2.07 0.87 7.59
C TRP A 33 3.24 -0.05 7.26
N LEU A 34 3.37 -1.21 7.91
CA LEU A 34 4.38 -2.20 7.57
C LEU A 34 4.22 -2.70 6.12
N GLU A 35 3.01 -3.07 5.72
CA GLU A 35 2.72 -3.56 4.36
C GLU A 35 2.93 -2.47 3.29
N ILE A 36 2.54 -1.23 3.59
CA ILE A 36 2.83 -0.05 2.75
C ILE A 36 4.35 0.14 2.62
N ASN A 37 5.08 0.09 3.73
CA ASN A 37 6.53 0.26 3.75
C ASN A 37 7.25 -0.83 2.94
N GLU A 38 6.85 -2.10 3.07
CA GLU A 38 7.40 -3.20 2.27
C GLU A 38 7.13 -3.01 0.76
N THR A 39 5.98 -2.45 0.41
CA THR A 39 5.63 -2.17 -1.00
C THR A 39 6.49 -1.04 -1.56
N LEU A 40 6.72 0.02 -0.78
CA LEU A 40 7.62 1.11 -1.14
C LEU A 40 9.07 0.64 -1.22
N ASP A 41 9.52 -0.18 -0.27
CA ASP A 41 10.87 -0.74 -0.24
C ASP A 41 11.14 -1.57 -1.50
N LYS A 42 10.21 -2.46 -1.87
CA LYS A 42 10.28 -3.22 -3.12
C LYS A 42 10.34 -2.30 -4.34
N PHE A 43 9.55 -1.23 -4.38
CA PHE A 43 9.56 -0.28 -5.50
C PHE A 43 10.89 0.48 -5.62
N VAL A 44 11.46 0.93 -4.50
CA VAL A 44 12.73 1.69 -4.46
C VAL A 44 13.94 0.80 -4.76
N HIS A 45 13.92 -0.45 -4.26
CA HIS A 45 15.04 -1.39 -4.41
C HIS A 45 14.86 -2.39 -5.55
N GLN A 46 13.79 -2.29 -6.35
CA GLN A 46 13.65 -3.03 -7.59
C GLN A 46 14.82 -2.68 -8.52
N THR A 47 15.78 -3.61 -8.64
CA THR A 47 16.94 -3.44 -9.52
C THR A 47 16.49 -3.73 -10.95
N SER A 48 16.70 -2.77 -11.85
CA SER A 48 16.44 -2.87 -13.29
C SER A 48 17.29 -3.92 -13.99
#